data_AF-A0A077EP95-F1
#
_entry.id   AF-A0A077EP95-F1
#
_cell.length_a   1.000
_cell.length_b   1.000
_cell.length_c   1.000
_cell.angle_alpha   90.00
_cell.angle_beta   90.00
_cell.angle_gamma   90.00
#
_symmetry.space_group_name_H-M   'P 1'
#
loop_
_entity.id
_entity.type
_entity.pdbx_description
1 polymer ?
#
loop_
_entity_poly.entity_id
_entity_poly.type
_entity_poly.pdbx_seq_one_letter_code
_entity_poly.pdbx_strand_id
1 'polypeptide(L)'
;MNSIDINTSQNVNISFDPASIGERILAFIIDMVIKIAYFVVIYLVIAYIFDLKLLKITDQWSLMAIFAIISLPVNLYTLLFESFMEGQTPGKRVMKIRVVKTDGYQASFGDYFMRWFFRLIDIMFSSGLVGVITMVTNKHNKRLGDLAAGTAVITLKSKYNINHTILVNLSQDYIARFPQVIALSDNDMRIIKENYVKAKNTFDQGIIKKLAEKIRQTTGITYNTQEITDQQFIAIVIQDYNYYTGIQ
;
A
#
# COMPACT_ATOMS: atom_id res chain seq x y z
N MET A 1 -1.52 6.09 -14.51
CA MET A 1 -1.03 5.35 -13.33
C MET A 1 -0.13 4.26 -13.85
N ASN A 2 1.17 4.29 -13.53
CA ASN A 2 2.11 3.27 -13.99
C ASN A 2 2.05 2.10 -13.01
N SER A 3 1.35 1.01 -13.34
CA SER A 3 1.39 -0.24 -12.59
C SER A 3 2.66 -1.03 -12.94
N ILE A 4 3.13 -1.86 -12.02
CA ILE A 4 4.16 -2.87 -12.29
C ILE A 4 3.43 -4.21 -12.38
N ASP A 5 3.43 -4.77 -13.58
CA ASP A 5 2.86 -6.08 -13.87
C ASP A 5 3.91 -7.16 -13.54
N ILE A 6 3.50 -8.10 -12.70
CA ILE A 6 4.35 -9.16 -12.20
C ILE A 6 3.76 -10.50 -12.62
N ASN A 7 4.51 -11.25 -13.42
CA ASN A 7 4.13 -12.61 -13.79
C ASN A 7 4.59 -13.59 -12.70
N THR A 8 3.62 -14.19 -12.02
CA THR A 8 3.88 -15.25 -11.05
C THR A 8 4.24 -16.56 -11.76
N SER A 9 4.81 -17.54 -11.05
CA SER A 9 5.08 -18.89 -11.58
C SER A 9 3.83 -19.65 -12.04
N GLN A 10 2.66 -19.22 -11.56
CA GLN A 10 1.35 -19.73 -11.98
C GLN A 10 0.82 -19.00 -13.23
N ASN A 11 1.65 -18.18 -13.88
CA ASN A 11 1.30 -17.35 -15.04
C ASN A 11 0.10 -16.42 -14.78
N VAL A 12 -0.13 -16.05 -13.52
CA VAL A 12 -1.09 -15.02 -13.14
C VAL A 12 -0.36 -13.69 -13.05
N ASN A 13 -0.88 -12.70 -13.77
CA ASN A 13 -0.33 -11.35 -13.76
C ASN A 13 -0.99 -10.53 -12.65
N ILE A 14 -0.20 -10.13 -11.66
CA ILE A 14 -0.66 -9.28 -10.56
C ILE A 14 -0.07 -7.90 -10.75
N SER A 15 -0.95 -6.93 -11.04
CA SER A 15 -0.58 -5.53 -11.16
C SER A 15 -0.45 -4.90 -9.78
N PHE A 16 0.76 -4.51 -9.40
CA PHE A 16 1.02 -3.76 -8.17
C PHE A 16 1.23 -2.28 -8.46
N ASP A 17 0.68 -1.43 -7.60
CA ASP A 17 0.96 0.00 -7.63
C ASP A 17 2.37 0.26 -7.05
N PRO A 18 3.30 0.85 -7.81
CA PRO A 18 4.59 1.25 -7.28
C PRO A 18 4.42 2.33 -6.22
N ALA A 19 5.20 2.24 -5.15
CA ALA A 19 5.22 3.26 -4.11
C ALA A 19 5.59 4.62 -4.72
N SER A 20 4.84 5.65 -4.32
CA SER A 20 5.08 7.02 -4.78
C SER A 20 6.44 7.53 -4.29
N ILE A 21 7.03 8.47 -5.04
CA ILE A 21 8.31 9.11 -4.64
C ILE A 21 8.14 9.78 -3.26
N GLY A 22 7.01 10.45 -3.01
CA GLY A 22 6.71 11.08 -1.73
C GLY A 22 6.68 10.09 -0.56
N GLU A 23 6.05 8.93 -0.72
CA GLU A 23 6.04 7.89 0.32
C GLU A 23 7.44 7.35 0.62
N ARG A 24 8.28 7.21 -0.42
CA ARG A 24 9.68 6.80 -0.26
C ARG A 24 10.51 7.87 0.45
N ILE A 25 10.28 9.16 0.16
CA ILE A 25 10.95 10.28 0.83
C ILE A 25 10.54 10.35 2.30
N LEU A 26 9.25 10.26 2.60
CA LEU A 26 8.76 10.26 3.99
C LEU A 26 9.30 9.07 4.78
N ALA A 27 9.32 7.87 4.18
CA ALA A 27 9.95 6.70 4.79
C ALA A 27 11.45 6.95 5.09
N PHE A 28 12.16 7.58 4.17
CA PHE A 28 13.56 7.95 4.35
C PHE A 28 13.76 8.99 5.47
N ILE A 29 12.88 9.99 5.57
CA ILE A 29 12.93 10.99 6.65
C ILE A 29 12.73 10.31 8.02
N ILE A 30 11.76 9.42 8.14
CA ILE A 30 11.54 8.66 9.39
C ILE A 30 12.78 7.83 9.75
N ASP A 31 13.34 7.11 8.78
CA ASP A 31 14.57 6.35 9.01
C ASP A 31 15.76 7.27 9.36
N MET A 32 15.82 8.49 8.81
CA MET A 32 16.86 9.48 9.14
C MET A 32 16.72 9.99 10.58
N VAL A 33 15.50 10.25 11.04
CA VAL A 33 15.23 10.62 12.44
C VAL A 33 15.68 9.52 13.40
N ILE A 34 15.40 8.25 13.08
CA ILE A 34 15.84 7.11 13.89
C ILE A 34 17.37 7.05 13.97
N LYS A 35 18.06 7.27 12.83
CA LYS A 35 19.54 7.30 12.78
C LYS A 35 20.13 8.47 13.56
N ILE A 36 19.53 9.65 13.47
CA ILE A 36 19.97 10.84 14.25
C ILE A 36 19.75 10.58 15.74
N ALA A 37 18.60 10.05 16.14
CA ALA A 37 18.31 9.70 17.53
C ALA A 37 19.34 8.72 18.08
N TYR A 38 19.74 7.72 17.30
CA TYR A 38 20.83 6.80 17.66
C TYR A 38 22.16 7.54 17.92
N PHE A 39 22.58 8.46 17.04
CA PHE A 39 23.80 9.23 17.25
C PHE A 39 23.72 10.12 18.49
N VAL A 40 22.57 10.75 18.75
CA VAL A 40 22.34 11.58 19.93
C VAL A 40 22.44 10.73 21.20
N VAL A 41 21.79 9.56 21.23
CA VAL A 41 21.84 8.66 22.38
C VAL A 41 23.27 8.18 22.64
N ILE A 42 24.00 7.76 21.60
CA ILE A 42 25.40 7.36 21.76
C ILE A 42 26.26 8.52 22.25
N TYR A 43 26.07 9.72 21.71
CA TYR A 43 26.78 10.90 22.16
C TYR A 43 26.54 11.17 23.66
N LEU A 44 25.28 11.11 24.11
CA LEU A 44 24.93 11.27 25.53
C LEU A 44 25.53 10.18 26.42
N VAL A 45 25.50 8.92 25.98
CA VAL A 45 26.08 7.79 26.72
C VAL A 45 27.60 7.95 26.84
N ILE A 46 28.28 8.33 25.76
CA ILE A 46 29.71 8.61 25.76
C ILE A 46 30.04 9.80 26.68
N ALA A 47 29.25 10.87 26.61
CA ALA A 47 29.41 12.04 27.47
C ALA A 47 29.25 11.68 28.95
N TYR A 48 28.25 10.87 29.30
CA TYR A 48 27.96 10.47 30.67
C TYR A 48 28.98 9.49 31.25
N ILE A 49 29.38 8.47 30.49
CA ILE A 49 30.30 7.41 30.98
C ILE A 49 31.76 7.87 30.95
N PHE A 50 32.16 8.60 29.90
CA PHE A 50 33.56 8.92 29.66
C PHE A 50 33.90 10.40 29.87
N ASP A 51 32.95 11.21 30.35
CA ASP A 51 33.13 12.65 30.64
C ASP A 51 33.78 13.41 29.47
N LEU A 52 33.34 13.06 28.25
CA LEU A 52 33.87 13.57 26.97
C LEU A 52 35.38 13.36 26.76
N LYS A 53 36.09 12.59 27.60
CA LYS A 53 37.54 12.30 27.45
C LYS A 53 37.85 11.57 26.15
N LEU A 54 36.93 10.75 25.66
CA LEU A 54 37.01 10.11 24.34
C LEU A 54 37.04 11.12 23.17
N LEU A 55 36.46 12.32 23.35
CA LEU A 55 36.50 13.40 22.35
C LEU A 55 37.74 14.29 22.49
N LYS A 56 38.49 14.18 23.60
CA LYS A 56 39.77 14.88 23.82
C LYS A 56 40.96 14.13 23.20
N ILE A 57 40.73 12.99 22.56
CA ILE A 57 41.74 12.28 21.79
C ILE A 57 42.18 13.22 20.65
N THR A 58 43.44 13.66 20.68
CA THR A 58 44.02 14.55 19.67
C THR A 58 44.50 13.82 18.43
N ASP A 59 44.68 12.50 18.52
CA ASP A 59 45.07 11.66 17.39
C ASP A 59 43.89 11.43 16.43
N GLN A 60 44.05 11.93 15.21
CA GLN A 60 43.03 11.88 14.17
C GLN A 60 42.69 10.43 13.77
N TRP A 61 43.67 9.52 13.76
CA TRP A 61 43.45 8.12 13.38
C TRP A 61 42.55 7.41 14.38
N SER A 62 42.80 7.63 15.67
CA SER A 62 41.98 7.10 16.76
C SER A 62 40.54 7.63 16.72
N LEU A 63 40.35 8.93 16.46
CA LEU A 63 39.02 9.52 16.28
C LEU A 63 38.28 8.91 15.09
N MET A 64 38.96 8.72 13.96
CA MET A 64 38.38 8.13 12.76
C MET A 64 37.98 6.67 12.98
N ALA A 65 38.80 5.89 13.69
CA ALA A 65 38.48 4.50 14.05
C ALA A 65 37.23 4.42 14.95
N ILE A 66 37.14 5.28 15.96
CA ILE A 66 35.97 5.35 16.86
C ILE A 66 34.71 5.73 16.06
N PHE A 67 34.80 6.73 15.19
CA PHE A 67 33.68 7.14 14.35
C PHE A 67 33.24 6.03 13.38
N ALA A 68 34.19 5.31 12.79
CA ALA A 68 33.90 4.16 11.93
C ALA A 68 33.14 3.07 12.69
N ILE A 69 33.57 2.74 13.92
CA ILE A 69 32.89 1.74 14.76
C ILE A 69 31.47 2.18 15.12
N ILE A 70 31.28 3.43 15.54
CA ILE A 70 29.97 3.96 15.95
C ILE A 70 29.00 4.06 14.75
N SER A 71 29.50 4.39 13.56
CA SER A 71 28.69 4.53 12.35
C SER A 71 28.35 3.20 11.66
N LEU A 72 29.05 2.11 11.99
CA LEU A 72 28.85 0.80 11.37
C LEU A 72 27.42 0.26 11.55
N PRO A 73 26.80 0.29 12.75
CA PRO A 73 25.40 -0.10 12.92
C PRO A 73 24.41 0.76 12.12
N VAL A 74 24.70 2.04 11.93
CA VAL A 74 23.84 2.97 11.16
C VAL A 74 23.88 2.66 9.66
N ASN A 75 25.04 2.28 9.16
CA ASN A 75 25.20 1.84 7.77
C ASN A 75 24.51 0.50 7.55
N LEU A 76 24.69 -0.46 8.46
CA LEU A 76 24.05 -1.77 8.40
C LEU A 76 22.55 -1.74 8.70
N TYR A 77 22.03 -0.71 9.36
CA TYR A 77 20.62 -0.56 9.72
C TYR A 77 19.69 -0.92 8.57
N THR A 78 19.91 -0.36 7.37
CA THR A 78 19.01 -0.62 6.25
C THR A 78 19.05 -2.08 5.79
N LEU A 79 20.25 -2.69 5.75
CA LEU A 79 20.42 -4.08 5.36
C LEU A 79 19.80 -5.03 6.39
N LEU A 80 20.09 -4.81 7.68
CA LEU A 80 19.59 -5.65 8.77
C LEU A 80 18.07 -5.58 8.85
N PHE A 81 17.50 -4.37 8.88
CA PHE A 81 16.05 -4.24 8.96
C PHE A 81 15.36 -4.76 7.69
N GLU A 82 15.87 -4.47 6.49
CA GLU A 82 15.28 -5.06 5.27
C GLU A 82 15.38 -6.59 5.27
N SER A 83 16.47 -7.17 5.78
CA SER A 83 16.60 -8.63 5.88
C SER A 83 15.69 -9.26 6.93
N PHE A 84 15.58 -8.67 8.12
CA PHE A 84 14.79 -9.22 9.23
C PHE A 84 13.29 -8.97 9.09
N MET A 85 12.90 -7.93 8.37
CA MET A 85 11.51 -7.50 8.22
C MET A 85 11.00 -7.67 6.79
N GLU A 86 11.57 -8.60 6.03
CA GLU A 86 11.13 -8.98 4.68
C GLU A 86 10.94 -7.78 3.74
N GLY A 87 11.96 -6.91 3.68
CA GLY A 87 12.03 -5.79 2.76
C GLY A 87 11.41 -4.50 3.28
N GLN A 88 11.26 -4.37 4.61
CA GLN A 88 10.74 -3.17 5.23
C GLN A 88 11.70 -2.62 6.30
N THR A 89 12.02 -1.34 6.23
CA THR A 89 12.59 -0.61 7.38
C THR A 89 11.44 -0.07 8.25
N PRO A 90 11.69 0.31 9.51
CA PRO A 90 10.70 1.00 10.34
C PRO A 90 10.01 2.18 9.63
N GLY A 91 10.76 3.05 8.93
CA GLY A 91 10.16 4.13 8.14
C GLY A 91 9.28 3.64 6.99
N LYS A 92 9.70 2.59 6.29
CA LYS A 92 8.88 1.96 5.23
C LYS A 92 7.63 1.28 5.77
N ARG A 93 7.69 0.68 6.97
CA ARG A 93 6.54 0.07 7.64
C ARG A 93 5.48 1.11 7.97
N VAL A 94 5.88 2.26 8.52
CA VAL A 94 4.96 3.38 8.80
C VAL A 94 4.27 3.84 7.52
N MET A 95 5.02 3.95 6.42
CA MET A 95 4.47 4.33 5.12
C MET A 95 3.72 3.21 4.40
N LYS A 96 3.66 2.01 4.99
CA LYS A 96 3.05 0.79 4.41
C LYS A 96 3.59 0.46 3.03
N ILE A 97 4.91 0.56 2.85
CA ILE A 97 5.60 0.19 1.61
C ILE A 97 6.53 -1.00 1.84
N ARG A 98 6.73 -1.83 0.81
CA ARG A 98 7.56 -3.04 0.89
C ARG A 98 8.40 -3.23 -0.37
N VAL A 99 9.63 -3.72 -0.18
CA VAL A 99 10.49 -4.17 -1.28
C VAL A 99 10.09 -5.60 -1.68
N VAL A 100 9.81 -5.80 -2.97
CA VAL A 100 9.52 -7.10 -3.57
C VAL A 100 10.37 -7.30 -4.82
N LYS A 101 10.58 -8.55 -5.22
CA LYS A 101 11.25 -8.86 -6.49
C LYS A 101 10.32 -8.51 -7.66
N THR A 102 10.88 -8.22 -8.83
CA THR A 102 10.07 -8.01 -10.04
C THR A 102 9.25 -9.24 -10.44
N ASP A 103 9.64 -10.41 -9.96
CA ASP A 103 8.95 -11.69 -10.18
C ASP A 103 7.83 -11.96 -9.15
N GLY A 104 7.59 -11.01 -8.22
CA GLY A 104 6.50 -11.10 -7.23
C GLY A 104 6.84 -11.84 -5.95
N TYR A 105 7.97 -12.55 -5.95
CA TYR A 105 8.50 -13.19 -4.76
C TYR A 105 9.05 -12.18 -3.75
N GLN A 106 9.18 -12.65 -2.51
CA GLN A 106 9.96 -11.95 -1.50
C GLN A 106 11.40 -11.79 -1.98
N ALA A 107 11.97 -10.61 -1.77
CA ALA A 107 13.37 -10.37 -2.10
C ALA A 107 14.26 -11.15 -1.13
N SER A 108 15.34 -11.75 -1.66
CA SER A 108 16.29 -12.52 -0.86
C SER A 108 17.31 -11.60 -0.18
N PHE A 109 18.08 -12.14 0.77
CA PHE A 109 19.17 -11.40 1.40
C PHE A 109 20.15 -10.81 0.37
N GLY A 110 20.47 -11.55 -0.69
CA GLY A 110 21.34 -11.07 -1.77
C GLY A 110 20.80 -9.81 -2.47
N ASP A 111 19.48 -9.74 -2.66
CA ASP A 111 18.84 -8.58 -3.28
C ASP A 111 18.92 -7.36 -2.35
N TYR A 112 18.71 -7.55 -1.04
CA TYR A 112 18.90 -6.48 -0.04
C TYR A 112 20.35 -6.03 0.06
N PHE A 113 21.30 -6.96 -0.02
CA PHE A 113 22.73 -6.66 -0.02
C PHE A 113 23.13 -5.83 -1.24
N MET A 114 22.68 -6.20 -2.44
CA MET A 114 22.95 -5.43 -3.66
C MET A 114 22.39 -4.00 -3.56
N ARG A 115 21.16 -3.85 -3.07
CA ARG A 115 20.56 -2.53 -2.81
C ARG A 115 21.38 -1.71 -1.83
N TRP A 116 21.86 -2.34 -0.75
CA TRP A 116 22.68 -1.70 0.27
C TRP A 116 24.07 -1.31 -0.24
N PHE A 117 24.73 -2.18 -1.01
CA PHE A 117 26.04 -1.95 -1.59
C PHE A 117 26.02 -0.77 -2.57
N PHE A 118 25.04 -0.75 -3.48
CA PHE A 118 24.87 0.40 -4.38
C PHE A 118 24.52 1.68 -3.64
N ARG A 119 23.85 1.59 -2.49
CA ARG A 119 23.61 2.76 -1.62
C ARG A 119 24.91 3.29 -1.00
N LEU A 120 25.85 2.42 -0.61
CA LEU A 120 27.16 2.87 -0.12
C LEU A 120 27.92 3.60 -1.23
N ILE A 121 27.97 3.02 -2.44
CA ILE A 121 28.63 3.66 -3.59
C ILE A 121 27.97 5.02 -3.89
N ASP A 122 26.65 5.07 -3.94
CA ASP A 122 25.90 6.29 -4.25
C ASP A 122 26.13 7.41 -3.21
N ILE A 123 26.17 7.05 -1.92
CA ILE A 123 26.44 8.00 -0.84
C ILE A 123 27.91 8.47 -0.88
N MET A 124 28.85 7.56 -1.12
CA MET A 124 30.28 7.89 -1.15
C MET A 124 30.66 8.77 -2.35
N PHE A 125 30.10 8.51 -3.53
CA PHE A 125 30.44 9.24 -4.75
C PHE A 125 29.57 10.47 -5.00
N SER A 126 28.29 10.44 -4.62
CA SER A 126 27.33 11.48 -5.01
C SER A 126 26.49 12.04 -3.85
N SER A 127 26.80 11.67 -2.60
CA SER A 127 25.97 11.99 -1.43
C SER A 127 24.50 11.55 -1.56
N GLY A 128 24.20 10.57 -2.43
CA GLY A 128 22.85 10.08 -2.69
C GLY A 128 22.07 10.85 -3.76
N LEU A 129 22.70 11.79 -4.49
CA LEU A 129 22.07 12.52 -5.59
C LEU A 129 21.73 11.59 -6.77
N VAL A 130 22.58 10.64 -7.11
CA VAL A 130 22.35 9.70 -8.23
C VAL A 130 21.12 8.81 -7.94
N GLY A 131 20.93 8.39 -6.69
CA GLY A 131 19.75 7.65 -6.27
C GLY A 131 18.44 8.44 -6.41
N VAL A 132 18.46 9.75 -6.15
CA VAL A 132 17.30 10.62 -6.34
C VAL A 132 17.03 10.87 -7.82
N ILE A 133 18.07 11.19 -8.59
CA ILE A 133 17.97 11.42 -10.04
C ILE A 133 17.42 10.18 -10.75
N THR A 134 17.93 8.99 -10.43
CA THR A 134 17.46 7.73 -11.06
C THR A 134 16.00 7.41 -10.71
N MET A 135 15.52 7.76 -9.52
CA MET A 135 14.10 7.62 -9.18
C MET A 135 13.22 8.58 -9.97
N VAL A 136 13.65 9.84 -10.14
CA VAL A 136 12.86 10.87 -10.83
C VAL A 136 12.81 10.62 -12.34
N THR A 137 13.91 10.14 -12.92
CA THR A 137 14.01 9.90 -14.37
C THR A 137 13.31 8.61 -14.79
N ASN A 138 13.15 7.64 -13.90
CA ASN A 138 12.57 6.35 -14.24
C ASN A 138 11.05 6.31 -14.05
N LYS A 139 10.30 5.93 -15.09
CA LYS A 139 8.83 5.81 -15.08
C LYS A 139 8.28 4.88 -13.99
N HIS A 140 9.09 3.95 -13.49
CA HIS A 140 8.71 3.01 -12.43
C HIS A 140 9.27 3.37 -11.04
N ASN A 141 9.83 4.58 -10.88
CA ASN A 141 10.40 5.10 -9.63
C ASN A 141 11.45 4.16 -9.00
N LYS A 142 12.23 3.41 -9.80
CA LYS A 142 13.27 2.49 -9.29
C LYS A 142 14.62 3.21 -9.19
N ARG A 143 15.31 3.04 -8.06
CA ARG A 143 16.71 3.48 -7.87
C ARG A 143 17.66 2.62 -8.68
N LEU A 144 18.88 3.11 -8.90
CA LEU A 144 19.97 2.31 -9.47
C LEU A 144 20.16 0.95 -8.75
N GLY A 145 20.17 0.96 -7.41
CA GLY A 145 20.24 -0.27 -6.61
C GLY A 145 18.98 -1.16 -6.69
N ASP A 146 17.81 -0.59 -6.95
CA ASP A 146 16.58 -1.36 -7.18
C ASP A 146 16.66 -2.08 -8.54
N LEU A 147 17.20 -1.40 -9.56
CA LEU A 147 17.40 -1.94 -10.92
C LEU A 147 18.44 -3.07 -10.92
N ALA A 148 19.59 -2.86 -10.28
CA ALA A 148 20.66 -3.85 -10.21
C ALA A 148 20.25 -5.11 -9.43
N ALA A 149 19.40 -4.96 -8.41
CA ALA A 149 18.88 -6.09 -7.63
C ALA A 149 17.63 -6.73 -8.24
N GLY A 150 17.07 -6.22 -9.35
CA GLY A 150 15.81 -6.74 -9.90
C GLY A 150 14.63 -6.63 -8.93
N THR A 151 14.59 -5.54 -8.15
CA THR A 151 13.54 -5.32 -7.13
C THR A 151 12.72 -4.06 -7.41
N ALA A 152 11.55 -3.98 -6.78
CA ALA A 152 10.65 -2.84 -6.82
C ALA A 152 10.11 -2.55 -5.41
N VAL A 153 9.75 -1.31 -5.13
CA VAL A 153 9.02 -0.96 -3.90
C VAL A 153 7.57 -0.72 -4.26
N ILE A 154 6.69 -1.51 -3.66
CA ILE A 154 5.24 -1.47 -3.86
C ILE A 154 4.55 -0.87 -2.63
N THR A 155 3.37 -0.31 -2.84
CA THR A 155 2.49 0.11 -1.75
C THR A 155 1.63 -1.06 -1.26
N LEU A 156 1.51 -1.22 0.06
CA LEU A 156 0.60 -2.17 0.71
C LEU A 156 -0.72 -1.51 1.10
N LYS A 157 -0.91 -0.23 0.77
CA LYS A 157 -2.18 0.45 1.03
C LYS A 157 -3.23 -0.11 0.08
N SER A 158 -4.17 -0.89 0.61
CA SER A 158 -5.35 -1.27 -0.15
C SER A 158 -6.15 0.00 -0.48
N LYS A 159 -6.31 0.29 -1.77
CA LYS A 159 -7.24 1.32 -2.24
C LYS A 159 -8.71 0.88 -2.07
N TYR A 160 -8.93 -0.38 -1.73
CA TYR A 160 -10.23 -1.00 -1.54
C TYR A 160 -10.50 -1.21 -0.06
N ASN A 161 -11.44 -0.44 0.48
CA ASN A 161 -11.94 -0.60 1.84
C ASN A 161 -12.84 -1.86 1.88
N ILE A 162 -12.69 -2.72 2.89
CA ILE A 162 -13.36 -4.04 3.00
C ILE A 162 -14.89 -3.92 3.08
N ASN A 163 -15.43 -2.71 3.23
CA ASN A 163 -16.87 -2.43 3.13
C ASN A 163 -17.49 -2.69 1.75
N HIS A 164 -16.70 -3.13 0.77
CA HIS A 164 -17.17 -3.56 -0.55
C HIS A 164 -17.38 -5.08 -0.67
N THR A 165 -17.45 -5.82 0.45
CA THR A 165 -17.97 -7.18 0.40
C THR A 165 -19.45 -7.14 0.00
N ILE A 166 -19.84 -8.00 -0.94
CA ILE A 166 -21.18 -8.06 -1.52
C ILE A 166 -22.24 -8.43 -0.46
N LEU A 167 -21.80 -9.08 0.62
CA LEU A 167 -22.61 -9.58 1.73
C LEU A 167 -23.20 -8.45 2.57
N VAL A 168 -24.47 -8.14 2.28
CA VAL A 168 -25.37 -7.52 3.24
C VAL A 168 -25.73 -8.61 4.25
N ASN A 169 -25.47 -8.39 5.54
CA ASN A 169 -26.00 -9.27 6.59
C ASN A 169 -27.53 -9.20 6.54
N LEU A 170 -28.16 -10.15 5.85
CA LEU A 170 -29.60 -10.35 5.91
C LEU A 170 -29.92 -10.94 7.30
N SER A 171 -30.85 -10.31 8.02
CA SER A 171 -31.45 -10.93 9.21
C SER A 171 -32.08 -12.27 8.82
N GLN A 172 -31.92 -13.31 9.65
CA GLN A 172 -32.37 -14.68 9.35
C GLN A 172 -33.89 -14.80 9.03
N ASP A 173 -34.69 -13.78 9.35
CA ASP A 173 -36.14 -13.73 9.11
C ASP A 173 -36.55 -12.88 7.89
N TYR A 174 -35.62 -12.57 6.97
CA TYR A 174 -35.93 -11.72 5.82
C TYR A 174 -36.75 -12.48 4.76
N ILE A 175 -37.98 -11.99 4.49
CA ILE A 175 -38.86 -12.50 3.43
C ILE A 175 -38.66 -11.65 2.17
N ALA A 176 -38.16 -12.27 1.09
CA ALA A 176 -37.93 -11.59 -0.17
C ALA A 176 -39.24 -11.09 -0.81
N ARG A 177 -39.25 -9.83 -1.29
CA ARG A 177 -40.46 -9.17 -1.81
C ARG A 177 -40.61 -9.31 -3.32
N PHE A 178 -39.50 -9.36 -4.06
CA PHE A 178 -39.45 -9.40 -5.52
C PHE A 178 -38.66 -10.62 -6.01
N PRO A 179 -39.33 -11.76 -6.33
CA PRO A 179 -38.67 -12.93 -6.91
C PRO A 179 -38.05 -12.68 -8.29
N GLN A 180 -38.51 -11.65 -9.01
CA GLN A 180 -38.06 -11.34 -10.37
C GLN A 180 -36.61 -10.82 -10.43
N VAL A 181 -35.99 -10.52 -9.29
CA VAL A 181 -34.59 -10.06 -9.22
C VAL A 181 -33.58 -11.10 -9.70
N ILE A 182 -33.95 -12.39 -9.70
CA ILE A 182 -33.12 -13.50 -10.22
C ILE A 182 -32.79 -13.31 -11.71
N ALA A 183 -33.59 -12.53 -12.44
CA ALA A 183 -33.31 -12.22 -13.85
C ALA A 183 -32.06 -11.35 -14.06
N LEU A 184 -31.51 -10.74 -13.00
CA LEU A 184 -30.32 -9.90 -13.07
C LEU A 184 -29.03 -10.74 -13.01
N SER A 185 -28.03 -10.39 -13.82
CA SER A 185 -26.71 -11.01 -13.72
C SER A 185 -25.90 -10.44 -12.54
N ASP A 186 -24.89 -11.18 -12.08
CA ASP A 186 -23.96 -10.71 -11.03
C ASP A 186 -23.30 -9.38 -11.41
N ASN A 187 -23.01 -9.20 -12.71
CA ASN A 187 -22.43 -7.97 -13.22
C ASN A 187 -23.43 -6.80 -13.16
N ASP A 188 -24.71 -7.05 -13.46
CA ASP A 188 -25.77 -6.04 -13.33
C ASP A 188 -25.95 -5.65 -11.86
N MET A 189 -25.96 -6.62 -10.94
CA MET A 189 -26.08 -6.36 -9.51
C MET A 189 -24.88 -5.56 -8.97
N ARG A 190 -23.67 -5.87 -9.44
CA ARG A 190 -22.47 -5.10 -9.09
C ARG A 190 -22.60 -3.64 -9.52
N ILE A 191 -23.03 -3.39 -10.77
CA ILE A 191 -23.23 -2.04 -11.31
C ILE A 191 -24.33 -1.30 -10.55
N ILE A 192 -25.44 -1.97 -10.23
CA ILE A 192 -26.55 -1.44 -9.44
C ILE A 192 -26.07 -1.02 -8.05
N LYS A 193 -25.34 -1.90 -7.34
CA LYS A 193 -24.83 -1.63 -6.00
C LYS A 193 -23.82 -0.47 -5.98
N GLU A 194 -22.85 -0.47 -6.90
CA GLU A 194 -21.85 0.60 -7.02
C GLU A 194 -22.50 1.96 -7.25
N ASN A 195 -23.44 2.04 -8.20
CA ASN A 195 -24.11 3.30 -8.52
C ASN A 195 -25.09 3.73 -7.42
N TYR A 196 -25.79 2.80 -6.77
CA TYR A 196 -26.67 3.10 -5.64
C TYR A 196 -25.90 3.68 -4.45
N VAL A 197 -24.76 3.08 -4.08
CA VAL A 197 -23.90 3.59 -2.99
C VAL A 197 -23.36 4.97 -3.33
N LYS A 198 -22.90 5.16 -4.57
CA LYS A 198 -22.40 6.46 -5.06
C LYS A 198 -23.49 7.53 -5.02
N ALA A 199 -24.69 7.22 -5.51
CA ALA A 199 -25.83 8.13 -5.52
C ALA A 199 -26.31 8.47 -4.10
N LYS A 200 -26.34 7.50 -3.18
CA LYS A 200 -26.67 7.70 -1.77
C LYS A 200 -25.69 8.65 -1.08
N ASN A 201 -24.39 8.49 -1.32
CA ASN A 201 -23.36 9.35 -0.73
C ASN A 201 -23.34 10.76 -1.32
N THR A 202 -23.77 10.91 -2.58
CA THR A 202 -23.78 12.19 -3.30
C THR A 202 -25.16 12.87 -3.22
N PHE A 203 -26.16 12.23 -2.60
CA PHE A 203 -27.57 12.65 -2.56
C PHE A 203 -28.17 12.96 -3.94
N ASP A 204 -27.67 12.29 -4.98
CA ASP A 204 -28.11 12.52 -6.37
C ASP A 204 -29.39 11.73 -6.66
N GLN A 205 -30.52 12.41 -6.51
CA GLN A 205 -31.86 11.86 -6.79
C GLN A 205 -32.07 11.54 -8.28
N GLY A 206 -31.33 12.18 -9.19
CA GLY A 206 -31.44 11.93 -10.62
C GLY A 206 -30.91 10.55 -11.01
N ILE A 207 -29.80 10.13 -10.39
CA ILE A 207 -29.23 8.79 -10.60
C ILE A 207 -30.14 7.71 -10.02
N ILE A 208 -30.70 7.93 -8.81
CA ILE A 208 -31.62 6.99 -8.16
C ILE A 208 -32.83 6.70 -9.05
N LYS A 209 -33.47 7.75 -9.59
CA LYS A 209 -34.62 7.60 -10.50
C LYS A 209 -34.28 6.81 -11.76
N LYS A 210 -33.19 7.18 -12.44
CA LYS A 210 -32.73 6.49 -13.66
C LYS A 210 -32.41 5.02 -13.41
N LEU A 211 -31.79 4.74 -12.26
CA LEU A 211 -31.42 3.38 -11.87
C LEU A 211 -32.66 2.55 -11.56
N ALA A 212 -33.63 3.10 -10.81
CA ALA A 212 -34.90 2.44 -10.53
C ALA A 212 -35.69 2.15 -11.82
N GLU A 213 -35.75 3.11 -12.74
CA GLU A 213 -36.42 2.94 -14.04
C GLU A 213 -35.75 1.84 -14.87
N LYS A 214 -34.41 1.81 -14.91
CA LYS A 214 -33.68 0.79 -15.65
C LYS A 214 -33.89 -0.61 -15.06
N ILE A 215 -33.88 -0.73 -13.74
CA ILE A 215 -34.17 -2.00 -13.05
C ILE A 215 -35.58 -2.47 -13.38
N ARG A 216 -36.57 -1.57 -13.37
CA ARG A 216 -37.95 -1.89 -13.73
C ARG A 216 -38.09 -2.38 -15.17
N GLN A 217 -37.40 -1.75 -16.12
CA GLN A 217 -37.42 -2.16 -17.53
C GLN A 217 -36.83 -3.55 -17.72
N THR A 218 -35.76 -3.88 -17.00
CA THR A 218 -35.07 -5.18 -17.16
C THR A 218 -35.78 -6.31 -16.41
N THR A 219 -36.33 -6.05 -15.22
CA THR A 219 -36.94 -7.09 -14.36
C THR A 219 -38.46 -7.19 -14.49
N GLY A 220 -39.12 -6.19 -15.10
CA GLY A 220 -40.58 -6.11 -15.18
C GLY A 220 -41.29 -5.83 -13.85
N ILE A 221 -40.55 -5.49 -12.79
CA ILE A 221 -41.13 -5.23 -11.46
C ILE A 221 -41.93 -3.93 -11.48
N THR A 222 -43.15 -4.00 -10.95
CA THR A 222 -44.00 -2.82 -10.69
C THR A 222 -44.20 -2.67 -9.19
N TYR A 223 -44.12 -1.43 -8.70
CA TYR A 223 -44.38 -1.09 -7.30
C TYR A 223 -45.08 0.25 -7.22
N ASN A 224 -45.86 0.45 -6.15
CA ASN A 224 -46.56 1.70 -5.92
C ASN A 224 -45.59 2.74 -5.34
N THR A 225 -45.34 3.82 -6.08
CA THR A 225 -44.47 4.94 -5.66
C THR A 225 -45.01 5.69 -4.45
N GLN A 226 -46.28 5.48 -4.07
CA GLN A 226 -46.87 6.03 -2.84
C GLN A 226 -46.49 5.24 -1.58
N GLU A 227 -46.13 3.96 -1.71
CA GLU A 227 -45.80 3.07 -0.59
C GLU A 227 -44.29 2.89 -0.41
N ILE A 228 -43.53 2.93 -1.51
CA ILE A 228 -42.09 2.68 -1.52
C ILE A 228 -41.42 3.73 -2.40
N THR A 229 -40.45 4.44 -1.83
CA THR A 229 -39.60 5.38 -2.60
C THR A 229 -38.64 4.62 -3.51
N ASP A 230 -38.22 5.23 -4.62
CA ASP A 230 -37.25 4.64 -5.57
C ASP A 230 -35.96 4.18 -4.88
N GLN A 231 -35.52 4.91 -3.85
CA GLN A 231 -34.37 4.56 -3.03
C GLN A 231 -34.60 3.28 -2.22
N GLN A 232 -35.78 3.15 -1.59
CA GLN A 232 -36.16 1.94 -0.84
C GLN A 232 -36.37 0.75 -1.78
N PHE A 233 -36.94 0.98 -2.98
CA PHE A 233 -37.10 -0.05 -4.00
C PHE A 233 -35.75 -0.66 -4.38
N ILE A 234 -34.76 0.17 -4.72
CA ILE A 234 -33.41 -0.31 -5.07
C ILE A 234 -32.77 -1.06 -3.89
N ALA A 235 -32.96 -0.57 -2.66
CA ALA A 235 -32.45 -1.25 -1.47
C ALA A 235 -33.05 -2.65 -1.28
N ILE A 236 -34.37 -2.79 -1.47
CA ILE A 236 -35.08 -4.08 -1.39
C ILE A 236 -34.60 -5.01 -2.52
N VAL A 237 -34.44 -4.51 -3.75
CA VAL A 237 -33.93 -5.29 -4.89
C VAL A 237 -32.54 -5.89 -4.60
N ILE A 238 -31.63 -5.09 -4.01
CA ILE A 238 -30.29 -5.57 -3.63
C ILE A 238 -30.38 -6.64 -2.53
N GLN A 239 -31.27 -6.46 -1.55
CA GLN A 239 -31.48 -7.43 -0.48
C GLN A 239 -32.10 -8.74 -0.99
N ASP A 240 -33.14 -8.66 -1.79
CA ASP A 240 -33.81 -9.80 -2.41
C ASP A 240 -32.85 -10.58 -3.30
N TYR A 241 -32.02 -9.90 -4.10
CA TYR A 241 -31.02 -10.56 -4.92
C TYR A 241 -30.03 -11.35 -4.09
N ASN A 242 -29.47 -10.73 -3.05
CA ASN A 242 -28.55 -11.40 -2.12
C ASN A 242 -29.21 -12.55 -1.36
N TYR A 243 -30.51 -12.48 -1.09
CA TYR A 243 -31.25 -13.59 -0.48
C TYR A 243 -31.35 -14.78 -1.43
N TYR A 244 -31.63 -14.56 -2.72
CA TYR A 244 -31.72 -15.65 -3.70
C TYR A 244 -30.36 -16.19 -4.16
N THR A 245 -29.32 -15.37 -4.18
CA THR A 245 -27.97 -15.78 -4.63
C THR A 245 -27.02 -16.14 -3.49
N GLY A 246 -27.32 -15.73 -2.26
CA GLY A 246 -26.52 -15.99 -1.06
C GLY A 246 -26.79 -17.32 -0.34
N ILE A 247 -27.69 -18.15 -0.88
CA ILE A 247 -27.94 -19.52 -0.40
C ILE A 247 -27.24 -20.51 -1.36
N GLN A 248 -25.90 -20.46 -1.40
CA GLN A 248 -25.03 -21.56 -1.82
C GLN A 248 -23.72 -21.50 -1.04
#